data_AF-A0A2A5RP79-F1
#
_entry.id   AF-A0A2A5RP79-F1
#
_cell.length_a   1.000
_cell.length_b   1.000
_cell.length_c   1.000
_cell.angle_alpha   90.00
_cell.angle_beta   90.00
_cell.angle_gamma   90.00
#
_symmetry.space_group_name_H-M   'P 1'
#
loop_
_entity.id
_entity.type
_entity.pdbx_description
1 polymer ?
#
loop_
_entity_poly.entity_id
_entity_poly.type
_entity_poly.pdbx_seq_one_letter_code
_entity_poly.pdbx_strand_id
1 'polypeptide(L)'
;MYDVLTRELSDVKSDLSAGKLESAKDKFDFVKSETKRWADEIRITDGSYQGIARKIFKHPYQVPEDILQRINVLYGQLNKVEGELTKKLEKSRNLQARANAKIKKENKEV
;
A
#
# COMPACT_ATOMS: atom_id res chain seq x y z
N MET A 1 13.47 2.82 6.64
CA MET A 1 12.27 2.93 5.78
C MET A 1 11.54 1.59 5.67
N TYR A 2 12.20 0.54 5.18
CA TYR A 2 11.61 -0.81 5.06
C TYR A 2 10.87 -1.32 6.31
N ASP A 3 11.50 -1.27 7.49
CA ASP A 3 10.90 -1.79 8.73
C ASP A 3 9.66 -0.99 9.16
N VAL A 4 9.70 0.33 8.95
CA VAL A 4 8.57 1.23 9.22
C VAL A 4 7.39 0.87 8.33
N LEU A 5 7.60 0.78 7.02
CA LEU A 5 6.55 0.42 6.05
C LEU A 5 5.98 -0.97 6.31
N THR A 6 6.82 -1.92 6.74
CA THR A 6 6.38 -3.28 7.09
C THR A 6 5.49 -3.27 8.34
N ARG A 7 5.85 -2.47 9.36
CA ARG A 7 5.03 -2.29 10.56
C ARG A 7 3.69 -1.61 10.24
N GLU A 8 3.70 -0.53 9.48
CA GLU A 8 2.46 0.15 9.07
C GLU A 8 1.55 -0.79 8.27
N LEU A 9 2.11 -1.64 7.40
CA LEU A 9 1.35 -2.66 6.69
C LEU A 9 0.78 -3.74 7.62
N SER A 10 1.45 -4.04 8.74
CA SER A 10 0.90 -4.90 9.79
C SER A 10 -0.29 -4.25 10.51
N ASP A 11 -0.23 -2.93 10.71
CA ASP A 11 -1.34 -2.18 11.29
C ASP A 11 -2.56 -2.15 10.35
N VAL A 12 -2.34 -2.03 9.03
CA VAL A 12 -3.39 -2.19 8.01
C VAL A 12 -4.07 -3.56 8.12
N LYS A 13 -3.28 -4.64 8.22
CA LYS A 13 -3.80 -6.01 8.36
C LYS A 13 -4.60 -6.19 9.65
N SER A 14 -4.17 -5.54 10.73
CA SER A 14 -4.85 -5.57 12.03
C SER A 14 -6.21 -4.87 11.93
N ASP A 15 -6.28 -3.68 11.35
CA ASP A 15 -7.54 -2.96 11.12
C ASP A 15 -8.47 -3.72 10.17
N LEU A 16 -7.92 -4.30 9.11
CA LEU A 16 -8.65 -5.14 8.18
C LEU A 16 -9.27 -6.35 8.88
N SER A 17 -8.54 -6.99 9.79
CA SER A 17 -9.00 -8.13 10.58
C SER A 17 -10.07 -7.73 11.60
N ALA A 18 -9.93 -6.55 12.19
CA ALA A 18 -10.92 -5.95 13.08
C ALA A 18 -12.18 -5.41 12.36
N GLY A 19 -12.23 -5.47 11.03
CA GLY A 19 -13.37 -4.97 10.24
C GLY A 19 -13.44 -3.45 10.11
N LYS A 20 -12.40 -2.72 10.50
CA LYS A 20 -12.30 -1.26 10.39
C LYS A 20 -11.91 -0.86 8.97
N LEU A 21 -12.81 -1.05 8.01
CA LEU A 21 -12.49 -0.97 6.58
C LEU A 21 -12.01 0.41 6.11
N GLU A 22 -12.61 1.50 6.60
CA GLU A 22 -12.17 2.87 6.26
C GLU A 22 -10.78 3.16 6.80
N SER A 23 -10.53 2.88 8.09
CA SER A 23 -9.19 3.02 8.71
C SER A 23 -8.14 2.17 7.99
N ALA A 24 -8.48 0.91 7.65
CA ALA A 24 -7.60 0.03 6.91
C ALA A 24 -7.29 0.58 5.51
N LYS A 25 -8.27 1.20 4.86
CA LYS A 25 -8.11 1.80 3.54
C LYS A 25 -7.21 3.05 3.57
N ASP A 26 -7.46 3.98 4.47
CA ASP A 26 -6.65 5.20 4.58
C ASP A 26 -5.19 4.88 4.88
N LYS A 27 -4.96 3.98 5.84
CA LYS A 27 -3.61 3.49 6.16
C LYS A 27 -2.98 2.76 4.97
N PHE A 28 -3.73 1.94 4.26
CA PHE A 28 -3.23 1.25 3.08
C PHE A 28 -2.79 2.24 1.99
N ASP A 29 -3.59 3.26 1.72
CA ASP A 29 -3.29 4.28 0.71
C ASP A 29 -2.01 5.06 1.09
N PHE A 30 -1.81 5.36 2.38
CA PHE A 30 -0.55 5.93 2.89
C PHE A 30 0.66 5.00 2.70
N VAL A 31 0.57 3.73 3.11
CA VAL A 31 1.69 2.78 2.96
C VAL A 31 2.04 2.56 1.50
N LYS A 32 1.02 2.50 0.62
CA LYS A 32 1.20 2.35 -0.83
C LYS A 32 1.93 3.55 -1.44
N SER A 33 1.55 4.78 -1.05
CA SER A 33 2.19 6.00 -1.58
C SER A 33 3.64 6.13 -1.11
N GLU A 34 3.92 5.88 0.18
CA GLU A 34 5.27 5.94 0.73
C GLU A 34 6.18 4.83 0.20
N THR A 35 5.65 3.63 -0.03
CA THR A 35 6.41 2.55 -0.68
C THR A 35 6.81 2.94 -2.10
N LYS A 36 5.89 3.57 -2.85
CA LYS A 36 6.18 4.08 -4.19
C LYS A 36 7.25 5.16 -4.16
N ARG A 37 7.10 6.15 -3.26
CA ARG A 37 8.08 7.22 -3.09
C ARG A 37 9.47 6.67 -2.78
N TRP A 38 9.57 5.72 -1.85
CA TRP A 38 10.83 5.10 -1.48
C TRP A 38 11.46 4.32 -2.64
N ALA A 39 10.65 3.59 -3.42
CA ALA A 39 11.12 2.90 -4.62
C ALA A 39 11.63 3.87 -5.69
N ASP A 40 10.94 4.99 -5.90
CA ASP A 40 11.36 6.04 -6.83
C ASP A 40 12.67 6.70 -6.39
N GLU A 41 12.84 7.01 -5.09
CA GLU A 41 14.09 7.54 -4.52
C GLU A 41 15.26 6.56 -4.71
N ILE A 42 15.02 5.26 -4.52
CA ILE A 42 16.03 4.22 -4.77
C ILE A 42 16.39 4.14 -6.25
N ARG A 43 15.41 4.19 -7.14
CA ARG A 43 15.63 4.17 -8.58
C ARG A 43 16.38 5.41 -9.08
N ILE A 44 16.10 6.58 -8.50
CA ILE A 44 16.86 7.79 -8.79
C ILE A 44 18.31 7.63 -8.33
N THR A 45 18.53 6.97 -7.20
CA THR A 45 19.87 6.75 -6.65
C THR A 45 20.65 5.75 -7.51
N ASP A 46 19.99 4.69 -7.98
CA ASP A 46 20.56 3.69 -8.88
C ASP A 46 20.94 4.30 -10.23
N GLY A 47 22.21 4.21 -10.61
CA GLY A 47 22.74 4.83 -11.82
C GLY A 47 23.02 6.34 -11.70
N SER A 48 22.76 6.97 -10.54
CA SER A 48 23.08 8.39 -10.36
C SER A 48 24.55 8.66 -10.08
N TYR A 49 24.98 9.84 -10.52
CA TYR A 49 26.24 10.47 -10.13
C TYR A 49 25.95 11.78 -9.38
N GLN A 50 25.29 11.73 -8.22
CA GLN A 50 24.98 12.96 -7.50
C GLN A 50 26.18 13.49 -6.69
N GLY A 51 26.42 14.81 -6.78
CA GLY A 51 27.39 15.54 -5.94
C GLY A 51 28.88 15.28 -6.24
N ILE A 52 29.72 15.43 -5.21
CA ILE A 52 31.19 15.25 -5.27
C ILE A 52 31.55 13.83 -5.76
N ALA A 53 30.66 12.86 -5.56
CA ALA A 53 30.82 11.48 -6.04
C ALA A 53 30.97 11.39 -7.58
N ARG A 54 30.36 12.30 -8.36
CA ARG A 54 30.57 12.38 -9.83
C ARG A 54 32.00 12.74 -10.21
N LYS A 55 32.69 13.52 -9.37
CA LYS A 55 34.08 13.94 -9.58
C LYS A 55 35.08 12.87 -9.12
N ILE A 56 34.70 11.99 -8.20
CA ILE A 56 35.60 11.01 -7.57
C ILE A 56 35.43 9.62 -8.18
N PHE A 57 34.20 9.19 -8.49
CA PHE A 57 33.90 7.84 -8.94
C PHE A 57 33.64 7.79 -10.45
N LYS A 58 34.41 6.94 -11.14
CA LYS A 58 34.30 6.68 -12.59
C LYS A 58 33.14 5.75 -12.97
N HIS A 59 32.48 5.15 -11.97
CA HIS A 59 31.41 4.17 -12.17
C HIS A 59 30.11 4.66 -11.55
N PRO A 60 28.96 4.40 -12.19
CA PRO A 60 27.66 4.76 -11.65
C PRO A 60 27.42 3.98 -10.35
N TYR A 61 26.78 4.60 -9.37
CA TYR A 61 26.39 3.90 -8.16
C TYR A 61 25.35 2.83 -8.51
N GLN A 62 25.55 1.61 -8.01
CA GLN A 62 24.57 0.53 -8.10
C GLN A 62 23.97 0.30 -6.73
N VAL A 63 22.64 0.33 -6.65
CA VAL A 63 21.95 0.02 -5.41
C VAL A 63 22.18 -1.46 -5.06
N PRO A 64 22.55 -1.77 -3.81
CA PRO A 64 22.66 -3.14 -3.34
C PRO A 64 21.40 -3.99 -3.62
N GLU A 65 21.62 -5.22 -4.08
CA GLU A 65 20.53 -6.11 -4.52
C GLU A 65 19.56 -6.47 -3.38
N ASP A 66 20.04 -6.50 -2.13
CA ASP A 66 19.20 -6.71 -0.95
C ASP A 66 18.15 -5.61 -0.76
N ILE A 67 18.48 -4.35 -1.11
CA ILE A 67 17.55 -3.23 -1.06
C ILE A 67 16.47 -3.38 -2.14
N LEU A 68 16.86 -3.79 -3.35
CA LEU A 68 15.92 -4.06 -4.44
C LEU A 68 14.98 -5.21 -4.09
N GLN A 69 15.49 -6.28 -3.47
CA GLN A 69 14.68 -7.38 -2.98
C GLN A 69 13.68 -6.94 -1.91
N ARG A 70 14.09 -6.07 -0.97
CA ARG A 70 13.21 -5.51 0.06
C ARG A 70 12.03 -4.75 -0.54
N ILE A 71 12.25 -3.94 -1.57
CA ILE A 71 11.18 -3.24 -2.30
C ILE A 71 10.20 -4.25 -2.91
N ASN A 72 10.73 -5.27 -3.60
CA ASN A 72 9.91 -6.30 -4.24
C ASN A 72 9.06 -7.07 -3.23
N VAL A 73 9.63 -7.40 -2.06
CA VAL A 73 8.89 -8.04 -0.96
C VAL A 73 7.75 -7.14 -0.47
N LEU A 74 7.99 -5.84 -0.26
CA LEU A 74 6.95 -4.90 0.16
C LEU A 74 5.82 -4.80 -0.87
N TYR A 75 6.13 -4.69 -2.16
CA TYR A 75 5.11 -4.69 -3.21
C TYR A 75 4.30 -5.99 -3.25
N GLY A 76 4.97 -7.14 -3.08
CA GLY A 76 4.30 -8.43 -2.98
C GLY A 76 3.32 -8.50 -1.80
N GLN A 77 3.68 -7.90 -0.66
CA GLN A 77 2.79 -7.82 0.51
C GLN A 77 1.65 -6.82 0.29
N LEU A 78 1.92 -5.65 -0.29
CA LEU A 78 0.91 -4.65 -0.63
C LEU A 78 -0.16 -5.22 -1.57
N ASN A 79 0.23 -5.92 -2.62
CA ASN A 79 -0.71 -6.53 -3.57
C ASN A 79 -1.65 -7.55 -2.91
N LYS A 80 -1.13 -8.34 -1.94
CA LYS A 80 -1.95 -9.28 -1.17
C LYS A 80 -3.00 -8.54 -0.32
N VAL A 81 -2.56 -7.52 0.41
CA VAL A 81 -3.45 -6.71 1.26
C VAL A 81 -4.47 -5.95 0.42
N GLU A 82 -4.09 -5.42 -0.74
CA GLU A 82 -4.98 -4.74 -1.67
C GLU A 82 -6.11 -5.65 -2.16
N GLY A 83 -5.76 -6.90 -2.50
CA GLY A 83 -6.73 -7.90 -2.93
C GLY A 83 -7.73 -8.25 -1.82
N GLU A 84 -7.27 -8.37 -0.58
CA GLU A 84 -8.14 -8.63 0.58
C GLU A 84 -9.03 -7.42 0.91
N LEU A 85 -8.46 -6.22 0.90
CA LEU A 85 -9.17 -4.97 1.17
C LEU A 85 -10.29 -4.73 0.16
N THR A 86 -9.98 -4.87 -1.13
CA THR A 86 -10.96 -4.74 -2.21
C THR A 86 -12.13 -5.71 -2.04
N LYS A 87 -11.85 -6.99 -1.74
CA LYS A 87 -12.89 -8.01 -1.51
C LYS A 87 -13.78 -7.65 -0.31
N LYS A 88 -13.20 -7.18 0.80
CA LYS A 88 -13.99 -6.81 2.00
C LYS A 88 -14.82 -5.54 1.77
N LEU A 89 -14.27 -4.55 1.08
CA LEU A 89 -14.99 -3.33 0.70
C LEU A 89 -16.17 -3.63 -0.22
N GLU A 90 -15.96 -4.47 -1.24
CA GLU A 90 -17.03 -4.87 -2.15
C GLU A 90 -18.15 -5.61 -1.42
N LYS A 91 -17.79 -6.55 -0.52
CA LYS A 91 -18.76 -7.25 0.32
C LYS A 91 -19.55 -6.27 1.20
N SER A 92 -18.88 -5.31 1.84
CA SER A 92 -19.53 -4.27 2.66
C SER A 92 -20.51 -3.43 1.83
N ARG A 93 -20.09 -2.97 0.65
CA ARG A 93 -20.93 -2.19 -0.27
C ARG A 93 -22.16 -2.96 -0.71
N ASN A 94 -22.01 -4.23 -1.04
CA ASN A 94 -23.13 -5.09 -1.46
C ASN A 94 -24.13 -5.32 -0.32
N LEU A 95 -23.66 -5.47 0.91
CA LEU A 95 -24.51 -5.58 2.09
C LEU A 95 -25.30 -4.28 2.33
N GLN A 96 -24.63 -3.13 2.27
CA GLN A 96 -25.28 -1.82 2.39
C GLN A 96 -26.31 -1.58 1.29
N ALA A 97 -25.98 -1.91 0.04
CA ALA A 97 -26.90 -1.77 -1.09
C ALA A 97 -28.18 -2.61 -0.90
N ARG A 98 -28.05 -3.85 -0.40
CA ARG A 98 -29.19 -4.72 -0.08
C ARG A 98 -30.04 -4.16 1.05
N ALA A 99 -29.42 -3.67 2.12
CA ALA A 99 -30.13 -3.04 3.24
C ALA A 99 -30.93 -1.82 2.77
N ASN A 100 -30.30 -0.94 1.97
CA ASN A 100 -30.95 0.24 1.41
C ASN A 100 -32.10 -0.10 0.45
N ALA A 101 -31.96 -1.16 -0.34
CA ALA A 101 -33.04 -1.63 -1.21
C ALA A 101 -34.24 -2.15 -0.41
N LYS A 102 -34.00 -2.84 0.71
CA LYS A 102 -35.06 -3.33 1.60
C LYS A 102 -35.82 -2.18 2.25
N ILE A 103 -35.11 -1.18 2.80
CA ILE A 103 -35.71 0.03 3.37
C ILE A 103 -36.57 0.77 2.35
N LYS A 104 -36.08 0.92 1.11
CA LYS A 104 -36.85 1.56 0.03
C LYS A 104 -38.12 0.80 -0.35
N LYS A 105 -38.14 -0.54 -0.20
CA LYS A 105 -39.34 -1.34 -0.46
C LYS A 105 -40.35 -1.18 0.66
N GLU A 106 -39.92 -1.25 1.92
CA GLU A 106 -40.77 -1.07 3.10
C GLU A 106 -41.42 0.33 3.10
N ASN A 107 -40.67 1.39 2.78
CA ASN A 107 -41.21 2.76 2.69
C ASN A 107 -42.15 3.02 1.50
N LYS A 108 -42.28 2.08 0.55
CA LYS A 108 -43.24 2.19 -0.58
C LYS A 108 -44.54 1.45 -0.32
N GLU A 109 -44.56 0.56 0.68
CA GLU A 109 -45.73 -0.23 1.05
C GLU A 109 -46.54 0.42 2.21
N VAL A 110 -46.04 1.55 2.74
CA VAL A 110 -46.72 2.46 3.70
C VAL A 110 -47.21 3.69 2.96
#